data_AF-A0A915HPC4-F1
#
_entry.id   AF-A0A915HPC4-F1
#
_cell.length_a   1.000
_cell.length_b   1.000
_cell.length_c   1.000
_cell.angle_alpha   90.00
_cell.angle_beta   90.00
_cell.angle_gamma   90.00
#
_symmetry.space_group_name_H-M   'P 1'
#
loop_
_entity.id
_entity.type
_entity.pdbx_description
1 polymer ?
#
loop_
_entity_poly.entity_id
_entity_poly.type
_entity_poly.pdbx_seq_one_letter_code
_entity_poly.pdbx_strand_id
1 'polypeptide(L)'
;MKFLFRAVRKKLLWGCAIARIIGENVKIHTEDYDKLIKMWVLEEKIVVDGKERKLSDCINEDHENYKYLRGYKLPDNVIAITSLPDTVKDADVLLFVVPHQFINKTCMQIKGKVKPTAVGLSLIK
;
A
#
# COMPACT_ATOMS: atom_id res chain seq x y z
N MET A 1 -4.33 -15.79 0.96
CA MET A 1 -3.70 -15.11 -0.20
C MET A 1 -3.32 -13.69 0.19
N LYS A 2 -2.04 -13.33 0.06
CA LYS A 2 -1.46 -12.06 0.52
C LYS A 2 -1.51 -10.98 -0.55
N PHE A 3 -2.25 -9.90 -0.29
CA PHE A 3 -2.27 -8.72 -1.15
C PHE A 3 -1.17 -7.74 -0.76
N LEU A 4 -0.43 -7.31 -1.76
CA LEU A 4 0.47 -6.17 -1.70
C LEU A 4 -0.14 -5.01 -2.47
N PHE A 5 -0.20 -3.87 -1.81
CA PHE A 5 -0.59 -2.61 -2.40
C PHE A 5 0.61 -1.67 -2.52
N ARG A 6 0.76 -0.98 -3.67
CA ARG A 6 1.83 -0.02 -3.89
C ARG A 6 1.30 1.31 -4.41
N ALA A 7 1.52 2.41 -3.68
CA ALA A 7 1.25 3.76 -4.17
C ALA A 7 2.46 4.69 -4.03
N VAL A 8 2.80 5.42 -5.11
CA VAL A 8 3.83 6.48 -5.08
C VAL A 8 3.40 7.77 -5.79
N ARG A 9 3.71 8.85 -5.09
CA ARG A 9 3.90 10.28 -5.41
C ARG A 9 2.88 11.10 -6.19
N LYS A 10 2.03 10.57 -7.07
CA LYS A 10 1.12 11.46 -7.84
C LYS A 10 -0.33 10.96 -8.07
N LYS A 11 -0.64 9.71 -7.73
CA LYS A 11 -2.01 9.13 -7.86
C LYS A 11 -2.48 8.43 -6.57
N LEU A 12 -2.12 8.99 -5.40
CA LEU A 12 -2.35 8.33 -4.11
C LEU A 12 -3.81 8.36 -3.62
N LEU A 13 -4.67 9.20 -4.19
CA LEU A 13 -6.12 9.12 -4.00
C LEU A 13 -6.67 7.76 -4.44
N TRP A 14 -6.35 7.35 -5.68
CA TRP A 14 -6.78 6.06 -6.22
C TRP A 14 -6.21 4.91 -5.40
N GLY A 15 -4.96 5.05 -4.98
CA GLY A 15 -4.32 4.05 -4.16
C GLY A 15 -4.96 3.83 -2.80
N CYS A 16 -5.25 4.91 -2.07
CA CYS A 16 -5.93 4.83 -0.79
C CYS A 16 -7.38 4.34 -0.94
N ALA A 17 -8.09 4.76 -1.99
CA ALA A 17 -9.44 4.30 -2.28
C ALA A 17 -9.49 2.77 -2.52
N ILE A 18 -8.56 2.25 -3.30
CA ILE A 18 -8.48 0.79 -3.55
C ILE A 18 -8.03 0.04 -2.31
N ALA A 19 -7.03 0.55 -1.58
CA ALA A 19 -6.61 -0.06 -0.32
C ALA A 19 -7.77 -0.17 0.67
N ARG A 20 -8.66 0.83 0.69
CA ARG A 20 -9.90 0.77 1.48
C ARG A 20 -10.85 -0.31 0.97
N ILE A 21 -11.16 -0.36 -0.32
CA ILE A 21 -12.07 -1.38 -0.89
C ILE A 21 -11.54 -2.79 -0.64
N ILE A 22 -10.25 -3.04 -0.88
CA ILE A 22 -9.64 -4.36 -0.65
C ILE A 22 -9.62 -4.68 0.84
N GLY A 23 -9.30 -3.71 1.70
CA GLY A 23 -9.33 -3.86 3.16
C GLY A 23 -10.67 -4.34 3.68
N GLU A 24 -11.76 -3.70 3.26
CA GLU A 24 -13.11 -4.11 3.65
C GLU A 24 -13.46 -5.50 3.09
N ASN A 25 -13.14 -5.79 1.83
CA ASN A 25 -13.43 -7.11 1.24
C ASN A 25 -12.67 -8.24 1.94
N VAL A 26 -11.40 -8.03 2.28
CA VAL A 26 -10.59 -9.04 3.00
C VAL A 26 -11.13 -9.33 4.39
N LYS A 27 -11.73 -8.34 5.07
CA LYS A 27 -12.39 -8.55 6.37
C LYS A 27 -13.61 -9.47 6.27
N ILE A 28 -14.30 -9.47 5.14
CA ILE A 28 -15.46 -10.32 4.89
C ILE A 28 -15.00 -11.74 4.48
N HIS A 29 -13.91 -11.84 3.72
CA HIS A 29 -13.42 -13.09 3.13
C HIS A 29 -12.13 -13.58 3.80
N THR A 30 -12.08 -13.65 5.13
CA THR A 30 -10.86 -14.00 5.89
C THR A 30 -10.42 -15.46 5.74
N GLU A 31 -11.28 -16.34 5.22
CA GLU A 31 -10.94 -17.74 4.94
C GLU A 31 -10.08 -17.88 3.68
N ASP A 32 -10.26 -16.98 2.71
CA ASP A 32 -9.54 -16.97 1.42
C ASP A 32 -8.29 -16.07 1.46
N TYR A 33 -8.32 -15.03 2.29
CA TYR A 33 -7.34 -13.96 2.29
C TYR A 33 -6.64 -13.76 3.62
N ASP A 34 -5.39 -13.32 3.54
CA ASP A 34 -4.65 -12.93 4.73
C ASP A 34 -5.27 -11.65 5.29
N LYS A 35 -5.54 -11.67 6.60
CA LYS A 35 -6.23 -10.56 7.28
C LYS A 35 -5.54 -9.22 7.02
N LEU A 36 -4.21 -9.21 7.02
CA LEU A 36 -3.41 -8.00 6.87
C LEU A 36 -3.04 -7.74 5.41
N ILE A 37 -3.31 -6.53 4.96
CA ILE A 37 -2.92 -6.01 3.66
C ILE A 37 -1.71 -5.11 3.84
N LYS A 38 -0.63 -5.43 3.14
CA LYS A 38 0.57 -4.61 3.18
C LYS A 38 0.49 -3.51 2.13
N MET A 39 0.57 -2.25 2.56
CA MET A 39 0.66 -1.09 1.69
C MET A 39 2.08 -0.52 1.75
N TRP A 40 2.80 -0.55 0.63
CA TRP A 40 4.07 0.15 0.55
C TRP A 40 3.86 1.65 0.46
N VAL A 41 4.45 2.39 1.40
CA VAL A 41 4.42 3.84 1.51
C VAL A 41 5.85 4.36 1.41
N LEU A 42 6.08 5.28 0.48
CA LEU A 42 7.34 6.03 0.49
C LEU A 42 7.36 6.92 1.73
N GLU A 43 8.37 6.77 2.57
CA GLU A 43 8.45 7.52 3.82
C GLU A 43 8.57 9.02 3.55
N GLU A 44 7.72 9.80 4.22
CA GLU A 44 7.66 11.25 4.11
C GLU A 44 7.35 11.85 5.49
N LYS A 45 8.00 12.96 5.81
CA LYS A 45 7.67 13.76 7.00
C LYS A 45 6.52 14.70 6.65
N ILE A 46 5.48 14.71 7.46
CA ILE A 46 4.29 15.56 7.31
C ILE A 46 4.02 16.31 8.62
N VAL A 47 3.30 17.43 8.53
CA VAL A 47 2.85 18.18 9.71
C VAL A 47 1.37 17.89 9.94
N VAL A 48 1.05 17.31 11.10
CA VAL A 48 -0.32 17.03 11.56
C VAL A 48 -0.48 17.74 12.90
N ASP A 49 -1.48 18.62 13.01
CA ASP A 49 -1.77 19.42 14.21
C ASP A 49 -0.55 20.16 14.77
N GLY A 50 0.26 20.73 13.87
CA GLY A 50 1.47 21.49 14.22
C GLY A 50 2.68 20.63 14.62
N LYS A 51 2.59 19.29 14.57
CA LYS A 51 3.69 18.37 14.89
C LYS A 51 4.18 17.63 13.66
N GLU A 52 5.50 17.48 13.54
CA GLU A 52 6.11 16.64 12.51
C GLU A 52 5.89 15.15 12.86
N ARG A 53 5.35 14.39 11.91
CA ARG A 53 5.16 12.93 12.01
C ARG A 53 5.58 12.26 10.71
N LYS A 54 5.93 10.97 10.78
CA LYS A 54 6.11 10.13 9.60
C LYS A 54 4.74 9.77 9.01
N LEU A 55 4.65 9.75 7.70
CA LEU A 55 3.42 9.38 7.01
C LEU A 55 3.03 7.93 7.28
N SER A 56 4.02 7.02 7.35
CA SER A 56 3.79 5.61 7.67
C SER A 56 3.19 5.43 9.08
N ASP A 57 3.73 6.13 10.08
CA ASP A 57 3.23 6.12 11.46
C ASP A 57 1.79 6.65 11.51
N CYS A 58 1.49 7.76 10.83
CA CYS A 58 0.11 8.28 10.76
C CYS A 58 -0.87 7.28 10.15
N ILE A 59 -0.46 6.54 9.12
CA ILE A 59 -1.32 5.53 8.50
C ILE A 59 -1.51 4.31 9.41
N ASN A 60 -0.49 3.90 10.16
CA ASN A 60 -0.57 2.74 11.04
C ASN A 60 -1.32 3.04 12.35
N GLU A 61 -1.15 4.23 12.91
CA GLU A 61 -1.72 4.64 14.19
C GLU A 61 -3.12 5.24 14.03
N ASP A 62 -3.26 6.20 13.10
CA ASP A 62 -4.50 6.95 12.94
C ASP A 62 -5.39 6.34 11.85
N HIS A 63 -4.90 5.31 11.15
CA HIS A 63 -5.53 4.77 9.94
C HIS A 63 -5.87 5.84 8.91
N GLU A 64 -5.02 6.86 8.77
CA GLU A 64 -5.30 7.99 7.90
C GLU A 64 -4.07 8.43 7.11
N ASN A 65 -4.27 8.63 5.81
CA ASN A 65 -3.27 9.21 4.94
C ASN A 65 -3.49 10.73 4.84
N TYR A 66 -3.06 11.49 5.85
CA TYR A 66 -3.30 12.94 5.93
C TYR A 66 -2.78 13.75 4.73
N LYS A 67 -1.81 13.22 3.99
CA LYS A 67 -1.25 13.91 2.82
C LYS A 67 -2.08 13.69 1.56
N TYR A 68 -2.62 12.49 1.37
CA TYR A 68 -3.19 12.07 0.08
C TYR A 68 -4.68 11.70 0.12
N LEU A 69 -5.23 11.41 1.30
CA LEU A 69 -6.65 11.10 1.50
C LEU A 69 -7.09 11.58 2.90
N ARG A 70 -6.94 12.89 3.16
CA ARG A 70 -7.35 13.50 4.43
C ARG A 70 -8.86 13.40 4.63
N GLY A 71 -9.29 13.10 5.85
CA GLY A 71 -10.69 12.97 6.26
C GLY A 71 -11.30 11.59 6.01
N TYR A 72 -10.56 10.64 5.44
CA TYR A 72 -11.04 9.28 5.23
C TYR A 72 -10.14 8.26 5.90
N LYS A 73 -10.74 7.44 6.76
CA LYS A 73 -10.05 6.33 7.41
C LYS A 73 -9.86 5.16 6.45
N LEU A 74 -8.66 4.59 6.49
CA LEU A 74 -8.34 3.29 5.95
C LEU A 74 -8.81 2.20 6.93
N PRO A 75 -9.08 0.99 6.44
CA PRO A 75 -9.38 -0.14 7.31
C PRO A 75 -8.17 -0.49 8.21
N ASP A 76 -8.43 -0.90 9.45
CA ASP A 76 -7.40 -1.26 10.45
C ASP A 76 -6.43 -2.38 10.02
N ASN A 77 -6.86 -3.20 9.07
CA ASN A 77 -6.10 -4.30 8.52
C ASN A 77 -5.17 -3.89 7.36
N VAL A 78 -5.12 -2.61 7.01
CA VAL A 78 -4.16 -2.04 6.07
C VAL A 78 -2.95 -1.50 6.84
N ILE A 79 -1.78 -2.12 6.62
CA ILE A 79 -0.53 -1.73 7.29
C ILE A 79 0.43 -1.05 6.31
N ALA A 80 0.91 0.14 6.69
CA ALA A 80 1.94 0.86 5.95
C ALA A 80 3.33 0.28 6.22
N ILE A 81 4.04 -0.07 5.15
CA ILE A 81 5.41 -0.57 5.18
C ILE A 81 6.28 0.33 4.31
N THR A 82 7.45 0.69 4.81
CA THR A 82 8.36 1.63 4.12
C THR A 82 9.37 0.93 3.21
N SER A 83 9.67 -0.33 3.51
CA SER A 83 10.58 -1.20 2.75
C SER A 83 9.85 -1.96 1.65
N LEU A 84 10.08 -1.56 0.40
CA LEU A 84 9.47 -2.23 -0.77
C LEU A 84 9.81 -3.74 -0.82
N PRO A 85 11.06 -4.19 -0.62
CA PRO A 85 11.41 -5.61 -0.52
C PRO A 85 10.58 -6.39 0.52
N ASP A 86 10.42 -5.83 1.71
CA ASP A 86 9.69 -6.51 2.80
C ASP A 86 8.19 -6.54 2.54
N THR A 87 7.71 -5.58 1.74
CA THR A 87 6.32 -5.55 1.31
C THR A 87 6.04 -6.65 0.28
N VAL A 88 6.95 -6.93 -0.66
CA VAL A 88 6.76 -7.94 -1.74
C VAL A 88 7.08 -9.38 -1.36
N LYS A 89 7.95 -9.60 -0.36
CA LYS A 89 8.58 -10.90 -0.10
C LYS A 89 7.59 -12.06 -0.01
N ASP A 90 6.45 -11.83 0.64
CA ASP A 90 5.45 -12.87 0.87
C ASP A 90 4.16 -12.67 0.09
N ALA A 91 4.10 -11.68 -0.81
CA ALA A 91 2.87 -11.33 -1.51
C ALA A 91 2.52 -12.36 -2.59
N ASP A 92 1.25 -12.79 -2.62
CA ASP A 92 0.70 -13.65 -3.67
C ASP A 92 0.06 -12.82 -4.78
N VAL A 93 -0.43 -11.61 -4.45
CA VAL A 93 -0.95 -10.64 -5.42
C VAL A 93 -0.27 -9.30 -5.24
N LEU A 94 0.31 -8.76 -6.30
CA LEU A 94 0.92 -7.43 -6.33
C LEU A 94 0.06 -6.46 -7.12
N LEU A 95 -0.51 -5.47 -6.44
CA LEU A 95 -1.27 -4.40 -7.08
C LEU A 95 -0.40 -3.15 -7.30
N PHE A 96 -0.14 -2.86 -8.57
CA PHE A 96 0.63 -1.70 -8.99
C PHE A 96 -0.28 -0.50 -9.24
N VAL A 97 -0.26 0.46 -8.32
CA VAL A 97 -1.02 1.72 -8.43
C VAL A 97 -0.07 2.90 -8.38
N VAL A 98 0.85 2.93 -9.34
CA VAL A 98 1.89 3.97 -9.42
C VAL A 98 1.85 4.70 -10.76
N PRO A 99 2.29 5.97 -10.83
CA PRO A 99 2.47 6.64 -12.11
C PRO A 99 3.38 5.83 -13.04
N HIS A 100 3.05 5.80 -14.34
CA HIS A 100 3.75 5.03 -15.37
C HIS A 100 5.28 5.19 -15.31
N GLN A 101 5.76 6.42 -15.15
CA GLN A 101 7.20 6.74 -15.07
C GLN A 101 7.96 6.02 -13.93
N PHE A 102 7.26 5.53 -12.89
CA PHE A 102 7.90 4.86 -11.75
C PHE A 102 7.89 3.34 -11.83
N ILE A 103 7.10 2.72 -12.73
CA ILE A 103 6.93 1.26 -12.72
C ILE A 103 8.25 0.52 -12.98
N ASN A 104 9.04 0.95 -13.95
CA ASN A 104 10.31 0.31 -14.29
C ASN A 104 11.30 0.32 -13.11
N LYS A 105 11.48 1.48 -12.46
CA LYS A 105 12.33 1.62 -11.26
C LYS A 105 11.91 0.67 -10.14
N THR A 106 10.62 0.39 -10.08
CA THR A 106 10.02 -0.45 -9.05
C THR A 106 10.30 -1.90 -9.30
N CYS A 107 9.98 -2.37 -10.51
CA CYS A 107 10.20 -3.74 -10.92
C CYS A 107 11.67 -4.11 -10.76
N MET A 108 12.59 -3.17 -11.03
CA MET A 108 14.02 -3.36 -10.77
C MET A 108 14.34 -3.59 -9.27
N GLN A 109 13.72 -2.86 -8.34
CA GLN A 109 13.99 -3.00 -6.90
C GLN A 109 13.50 -4.33 -6.31
N ILE A 110 12.47 -4.92 -6.92
CA ILE A 110 11.79 -6.14 -6.45
C ILE A 110 12.15 -7.38 -7.29
N LYS A 111 12.98 -7.21 -8.33
CA LYS A 111 13.46 -8.30 -9.17
C LYS A 111 14.14 -9.36 -8.29
N GLY A 112 13.68 -10.61 -8.43
CA GLY A 112 14.18 -11.74 -7.64
C GLY A 112 13.69 -11.80 -6.18
N LYS A 113 12.79 -10.90 -5.77
CA LYS A 113 12.23 -10.84 -4.39
C LYS A 113 10.73 -11.12 -4.35
N VAL A 114 10.12 -11.37 -5.50
CA VAL A 114 8.70 -11.70 -5.67
C VAL A 114 8.56 -13.22 -5.74
N LYS A 115 7.52 -13.77 -5.11
CA LYS A 115 7.22 -15.21 -5.22
C LYS A 115 7.01 -15.59 -6.69
N PRO A 116 7.54 -16.74 -7.16
CA PRO A 116 7.32 -17.20 -8.54
C PRO A 116 5.85 -17.41 -8.90
N THR A 117 5.01 -17.72 -7.92
CA THR A 117 3.56 -17.93 -8.08
C THR A 117 2.73 -16.67 -7.95
N ALA A 118 3.36 -15.51 -7.69
CA ALA A 118 2.63 -14.28 -7.46
C ALA A 118 2.04 -13.71 -8.76
N VAL A 119 0.85 -13.14 -8.66
CA VAL A 119 0.15 -12.48 -9.76
C VAL A 119 0.30 -10.97 -9.64
N GLY A 120 0.67 -10.32 -10.75
CA GLY A 120 0.70 -8.86 -10.85
C GLY A 120 -0.57 -8.30 -11.46
N LEU A 121 -1.18 -7.30 -10.82
CA LEU A 121 -2.32 -6.54 -11.31
C LEU A 121 -1.92 -5.06 -11.43
N SER A 122 -2.11 -4.47 -12.60
CA SER A 122 -1.79 -3.06 -12.84
C SER A 122 -3.06 -2.24 -12.90
N LEU A 123 -3.11 -1.15 -12.15
CA LEU A 123 -4.14 -0.10 -12.27
C LEU A 123 -3.52 1.20 -12.78
N ILE A 124 -2.41 1.07 -13.50
CA ILE A 124 -1.71 2.17 -14.14
C ILE A 124 -2.41 2.47 -15.46
N LYS A 125 -2.93 3.69 -15.56
CA LYS A 125 -3.35 4.31 -16.82
C LYS A 125 -2.30 5.32 -17.27
#